data_AF-A0A3A9FJ37-F1
#
_entry.id   AF-A0A3A9FJ37-F1
#
_cell.length_a   1.000
_cell.length_b   1.000
_cell.length_c   1.000
_cell.angle_alpha   90.00
_cell.angle_beta   90.00
_cell.angle_gamma   90.00
#
_symmetry.space_group_name_H-M   'P 1'
#
loop_
_entity.id
_entity.type
_entity.pdbx_description
1 polymer ?
#
loop_
_entity_poly.entity_id
_entity_poly.type
_entity_poly.pdbx_seq_one_letter_code
_entity_poly.pdbx_strand_id
1 'polypeptide(L)'
;MNGKLLPAALALVTDQFACERIIKASRLVADLNKTDELFVLNIAKPDASPNPKALEHLFGVAKEYNAQMALQFSNSVESAVIHFIREHHVICVVTGIPENMDSVLVHLWERLPNTMFYTVSPKGILREVMEPVDSFPRVKGFYLRQGIQAGEL
;
A
#
# COMPACT_ATOMS: atom_id res chain seq x y z
N MET A 1 -2.71 25.70 16.89
CA MET A 1 -3.71 24.93 16.14
C MET A 1 -3.32 23.47 16.26
N ASN A 2 -3.94 22.71 17.16
CA ASN A 2 -3.73 21.26 17.22
C ASN A 2 -4.59 20.61 16.13
N GLY A 3 -4.09 20.59 14.89
CA GLY A 3 -4.72 19.84 13.82
C GLY A 3 -4.65 18.36 14.16
N LYS A 4 -5.80 17.71 14.36
CA LYS A 4 -5.87 16.27 14.54
C LYS A 4 -5.38 15.64 13.23
N LEU A 5 -4.28 14.89 13.28
CA LEU A 5 -3.86 14.06 12.14
C LEU A 5 -4.96 13.04 11.88
N LEU A 6 -5.43 12.99 10.65
CA LEU A 6 -6.49 12.09 10.22
C LEU A 6 -5.87 10.73 9.84
N PRO A 7 -6.52 9.60 10.18
CA PRO A 7 -6.02 8.28 9.82
C PRO A 7 -5.97 8.12 8.30
N ALA A 8 -4.86 7.56 7.81
CA ALA A 8 -4.62 7.38 6.38
C ALA A 8 -4.36 5.90 6.01
N ALA A 9 -4.62 5.59 4.75
CA ALA A 9 -4.16 4.37 4.09
C ALA A 9 -2.96 4.67 3.17
N LEU A 10 -2.11 3.68 2.94
CA LEU A 10 -0.92 3.79 2.10
C LEU A 10 -0.81 2.62 1.13
N ALA A 11 -0.67 2.89 -0.16
CA ALA A 11 -0.23 1.92 -1.16
C ALA A 11 1.29 2.03 -1.35
N LEU A 12 2.03 0.94 -1.13
CA LEU A 12 3.45 0.86 -1.50
C LEU A 12 3.59 0.23 -2.88
N VAL A 13 4.20 0.97 -3.80
CA VAL A 13 4.33 0.56 -5.21
C VAL A 13 5.76 0.69 -5.71
N THR A 14 6.15 -0.17 -6.63
CA THR A 14 7.31 0.02 -7.51
C THR A 14 6.87 0.69 -8.80
N ASP A 15 7.81 0.98 -9.70
CA ASP A 15 7.59 1.59 -11.03
C ASP A 15 7.14 0.55 -12.08
N GLN A 16 6.18 -0.29 -11.72
CA GLN A 16 5.64 -1.34 -12.58
C GLN A 16 4.15 -1.08 -12.86
N PHE A 17 3.72 -1.19 -14.12
CA PHE A 17 2.31 -1.03 -14.50
C PHE A 17 1.36 -1.91 -13.66
N ALA A 18 1.79 -3.14 -13.36
CA ALA A 18 1.02 -4.09 -12.59
C ALA A 18 0.69 -3.59 -11.16
N CYS A 19 1.41 -2.61 -10.61
CA CYS A 19 1.13 -2.03 -9.30
C CYS A 19 -0.19 -1.25 -9.24
N GLU A 20 -0.85 -0.96 -10.37
CA GLU A 20 -2.20 -0.37 -10.37
C GLU A 20 -3.18 -1.17 -9.50
N ARG A 21 -3.02 -2.50 -9.46
CA ARG A 21 -3.88 -3.40 -8.67
C ARG A 21 -3.77 -3.10 -7.17
N ILE A 22 -2.61 -2.64 -6.71
CA ILE A 22 -2.35 -2.28 -5.32
C ILE A 22 -3.11 -0.98 -5.03
N ILE A 23 -2.98 0.04 -5.88
CA ILE A 23 -3.69 1.32 -5.71
C ILE A 23 -5.21 1.09 -5.66
N LYS A 24 -5.74 0.31 -6.60
CA LYS A 24 -7.17 -0.05 -6.66
C LYS A 24 -7.64 -0.75 -5.37
N ALA A 25 -6.86 -1.69 -4.87
CA ALA A 25 -7.17 -2.39 -3.62
C ALA A 25 -7.02 -1.50 -2.38
N SER A 26 -6.08 -0.55 -2.38
CA SER A 26 -5.89 0.38 -1.27
C SER A 26 -7.08 1.29 -1.06
N ARG A 27 -7.82 1.63 -2.12
CA ARG A 27 -9.09 2.35 -1.97
C ARG A 27 -10.13 1.53 -1.21
N LEU A 28 -10.28 0.25 -1.55
CA LEU A 28 -11.15 -0.63 -0.78
C LEU A 28 -10.71 -0.72 0.70
N VAL A 29 -9.41 -0.85 0.97
CA VAL A 29 -8.87 -0.89 2.34
C VAL A 29 -9.15 0.41 3.07
N ALA A 30 -8.95 1.55 2.41
CA ALA A 30 -9.24 2.87 2.97
C ALA A 30 -10.72 3.01 3.36
N ASP A 31 -11.63 2.59 2.48
CA ASP A 31 -13.07 2.66 2.72
C ASP A 31 -13.50 1.74 3.87
N LEU A 32 -13.00 0.50 3.91
CA LEU A 32 -13.29 -0.47 4.98
C LEU A 32 -12.80 -0.01 6.35
N ASN A 33 -11.65 0.66 6.39
CA ASN A 33 -11.03 1.14 7.62
C ASN A 33 -11.36 2.60 7.94
N LYS A 34 -12.24 3.24 7.14
CA LYS A 34 -12.70 4.62 7.31
C LYS A 34 -11.54 5.62 7.45
N THR A 35 -10.54 5.48 6.60
CA THR A 35 -9.43 6.44 6.53
C THR A 35 -9.82 7.64 5.68
N ASP A 36 -9.45 8.84 6.11
CA ASP A 36 -9.78 10.09 5.41
C ASP A 36 -8.90 10.31 4.17
N GLU A 37 -7.66 9.81 4.21
CA GLU A 37 -6.66 10.00 3.16
C GLU A 37 -6.15 8.67 2.60
N LEU A 38 -5.76 8.67 1.32
CA LEU A 38 -5.02 7.58 0.70
C LEU A 38 -3.78 8.12 0.00
N PHE A 39 -2.64 7.58 0.40
CA PHE A 39 -1.36 7.87 -0.20
C PHE A 39 -0.90 6.71 -1.10
N VAL A 40 -0.17 7.04 -2.15
CA VAL A 40 0.62 6.11 -2.95
C VAL A 40 2.07 6.52 -2.84
N LEU A 41 2.92 5.63 -2.35
CA LEU A 41 4.34 5.91 -2.19
C LEU A 41 5.15 4.96 -3.06
N ASN A 42 5.93 5.55 -3.95
CA ASN A 42 7.02 4.88 -4.65
C ASN A 42 8.34 5.33 -4.03
N ILE A 43 9.20 4.37 -3.67
CA ILE A 43 10.56 4.65 -3.20
C ILE A 43 11.55 4.06 -4.20
N ALA A 44 12.35 4.93 -4.80
CA ALA A 44 13.46 4.56 -5.66
C ALA A 44 14.79 4.76 -4.92
N LYS A 45 15.83 4.01 -5.29
CA LYS A 45 17.19 4.35 -4.86
C LYS A 45 17.68 5.58 -5.63
N PRO A 46 18.56 6.42 -5.06
CA PRO A 46 19.05 7.63 -5.74
C PRO A 46 19.73 7.37 -7.10
N ASP A 47 20.32 6.18 -7.28
CA ASP A 47 20.99 5.72 -8.50
C ASP A 47 20.08 4.90 -9.44
N ALA A 48 18.81 4.69 -9.05
CA ALA A 48 17.87 3.98 -9.90
C ALA A 48 17.52 4.80 -11.15
N SER A 49 17.14 4.11 -12.21
CA SER A 49 16.50 4.70 -13.40
C SER A 49 15.04 4.26 -13.43
N PRO A 50 14.12 5.02 -12.80
CA PRO A 50 12.73 4.61 -12.73
C PRO A 50 12.10 4.58 -14.12
N ASN A 51 11.15 3.68 -14.36
CA ASN A 51 10.38 3.63 -15.58
C ASN A 51 9.36 4.79 -15.62
N PRO A 52 9.58 5.84 -16.44
CA PRO A 52 8.74 7.03 -16.41
C PRO A 52 7.31 6.75 -16.90
N LYS A 53 7.13 5.84 -17.86
CA LYS A 53 5.81 5.48 -18.40
C LYS A 53 4.96 4.74 -17.37
N ALA A 54 5.59 3.88 -16.58
CA ALA A 54 4.90 3.19 -15.50
C ALA A 54 4.53 4.16 -14.38
N LEU A 55 5.43 5.08 -14.01
CA LEU A 55 5.11 6.11 -13.01
C LEU A 55 3.96 7.00 -13.48
N GLU A 56 3.98 7.49 -14.72
CA GLU A 56 2.89 8.30 -15.29
C GLU A 56 1.54 7.55 -15.24
N HIS A 57 1.53 6.27 -15.63
CA HIS A 57 0.36 5.41 -15.50
C HIS A 57 -0.15 5.33 -14.06
N LEU A 58 0.76 5.05 -13.10
CA LEU A 58 0.39 4.93 -11.69
C LEU A 58 -0.10 6.26 -11.09
N PHE A 59 0.45 7.40 -11.51
CA PHE A 59 -0.07 8.73 -11.14
C PHE A 59 -1.51 8.93 -11.66
N GLY A 60 -1.78 8.50 -12.90
CA GLY A 60 -3.13 8.53 -13.46
C GLY A 60 -4.13 7.68 -12.65
N VAL A 61 -3.74 6.45 -12.32
CA VAL A 61 -4.56 5.55 -11.48
C VAL A 61 -4.74 6.11 -10.07
N ALA A 62 -3.70 6.68 -9.46
CA ALA A 62 -3.81 7.32 -8.15
C ALA A 62 -4.84 8.44 -8.16
N LYS A 63 -4.81 9.31 -9.19
CA LYS A 63 -5.79 10.39 -9.36
C LYS A 63 -7.21 9.86 -9.53
N GLU A 64 -7.41 8.81 -10.34
CA GLU A 64 -8.72 8.18 -10.54
C GLU A 64 -9.32 7.65 -9.21
N TYR A 65 -8.48 7.15 -8.31
CA TYR A 65 -8.89 6.59 -7.02
C TYR A 65 -8.77 7.58 -5.85
N ASN A 66 -8.71 8.89 -6.15
CA ASN A 66 -8.57 9.98 -5.18
C ASN A 66 -7.44 9.77 -4.18
N ALA A 67 -6.27 9.37 -4.69
CA ALA A 67 -5.07 9.14 -3.91
C ALA A 67 -3.99 10.19 -4.23
N GLN A 68 -3.26 10.61 -3.20
CA GLN A 68 -2.10 11.48 -3.32
C GLN A 68 -0.86 10.61 -3.56
N MET A 69 -0.13 10.83 -4.66
CA MET A 69 1.04 10.03 -4.99
C MET A 69 2.35 10.80 -4.79
N ALA A 70 3.34 10.16 -4.16
CA ALA A 70 4.68 10.67 -3.96
C ALA A 70 5.73 9.68 -4.51
N LEU A 71 6.76 10.25 -5.15
CA LEU A 71 7.99 9.55 -5.50
C LEU A 71 9.11 10.06 -4.59
N GLN A 72 9.73 9.15 -3.83
CA GLN A 72 10.83 9.46 -2.93
C GLN A 72 12.10 8.72 -3.34
N PHE A 73 13.23 9.41 -3.29
CA PHE A 73 14.54 8.79 -3.44
C PHE A 73 15.16 8.54 -2.06
N SER A 74 15.54 7.31 -1.76
CA SER A 74 16.13 6.96 -0.46
C SER A 74 17.11 5.79 -0.57
N ASN A 75 18.20 5.86 0.21
CA ASN A 75 19.13 4.75 0.39
C ASN A 75 18.58 3.64 1.31
N SER A 76 17.53 3.94 2.09
CA SER A 76 16.85 2.98 2.96
C SER A 76 15.34 3.05 2.71
N VAL A 77 14.82 2.04 2.00
CA VAL A 77 13.38 1.89 1.75
C VAL A 77 12.62 1.77 3.07
N GLU A 78 13.10 0.92 3.97
CA GLU A 78 12.48 0.69 5.28
C GLU A 78 12.32 1.98 6.09
N SER A 79 13.40 2.76 6.22
CA SER A 79 13.37 4.00 7.01
C SER A 79 12.46 5.05 6.39
N ALA A 80 12.45 5.15 5.05
CA ALA A 80 11.57 6.07 4.34
C ALA A 80 10.09 5.71 4.53
N VAL A 81 9.73 4.42 4.43
CA VAL A 81 8.36 3.95 4.70
C VAL A 81 7.95 4.24 6.14
N ILE A 82 8.79 3.88 7.13
CA ILE A 82 8.48 4.11 8.55
C ILE A 82 8.29 5.60 8.84
N HIS A 83 9.13 6.46 8.25
CA HIS A 83 9.00 7.90 8.39
C HIS A 83 7.67 8.40 7.81
N PHE A 84 7.36 8.01 6.57
CA PHE A 84 6.13 8.39 5.88
C PHE A 84 4.88 7.96 6.67
N ILE A 85 4.87 6.72 7.19
CA ILE A 85 3.76 6.19 7.98
C ILE A 85 3.50 7.05 9.22
N ARG A 86 4.56 7.47 9.91
CA ARG A 86 4.46 8.29 11.13
C ARG A 86 4.03 9.72 10.83
N GLU A 87 4.61 10.32 9.80
CA GLU A 87 4.32 11.69 9.36
C GLU A 87 2.85 11.85 8.93
N HIS A 88 2.34 10.87 8.17
CA HIS A 88 1.00 10.92 7.59
C HIS A 88 -0.06 10.13 8.38
N HIS A 89 0.28 9.66 9.58
CA HIS A 89 -0.63 8.92 10.46
C HIS A 89 -1.31 7.73 9.76
N VAL A 90 -0.50 6.98 9.00
CA VAL A 90 -0.96 5.82 8.24
C VAL A 90 -1.26 4.66 9.20
N ILE A 91 -2.49 4.17 9.15
CA ILE A 91 -2.95 3.03 9.96
C ILE A 91 -3.11 1.74 9.15
N CYS A 92 -3.21 1.86 7.82
CA CYS A 92 -3.32 0.73 6.89
C CYS A 92 -2.28 0.84 5.77
N VAL A 93 -1.55 -0.23 5.51
CA VAL A 93 -0.58 -0.30 4.40
C VAL A 93 -0.91 -1.47 3.50
N VAL A 94 -0.91 -1.24 2.19
CA VAL A 94 -1.19 -2.25 1.16
C VAL A 94 0.02 -2.38 0.25
N THR A 95 0.47 -3.63 0.04
CA THR A 95 1.70 -3.95 -0.69
C THR A 95 1.49 -5.08 -1.70
N GLY A 96 2.51 -5.38 -2.50
CA GLY A 96 2.62 -6.69 -3.14
C GLY A 96 2.90 -7.80 -2.14
N ILE A 97 2.91 -9.05 -2.62
CA ILE A 97 3.36 -10.20 -1.82
C ILE A 97 4.90 -10.18 -1.77
N PRO A 98 5.54 -10.30 -0.60
CA PRO A 98 7.00 -10.43 -0.52
C PRO A 98 7.47 -11.71 -1.21
N GLU A 99 8.62 -11.65 -1.87
CA GLU A 99 9.20 -12.81 -2.57
C GLU A 99 9.76 -13.85 -1.59
N ASN A 100 10.25 -13.40 -0.44
CA ASN A 100 10.85 -14.24 0.61
C ASN A 100 10.79 -13.54 1.99
N MET A 101 11.28 -14.23 3.01
CA MET A 101 11.26 -13.74 4.41
C MET A 101 12.26 -12.61 4.69
N ASP A 102 13.31 -12.47 3.88
CA ASP A 102 14.30 -11.39 4.00
C ASP A 102 13.84 -10.09 3.32
N SER A 103 12.58 -10.04 2.89
CA SER A 103 11.99 -8.86 2.25
C SER A 103 11.79 -7.73 3.25
N VAL A 104 12.07 -6.50 2.80
CA VAL A 104 11.74 -5.27 3.55
C VAL A 104 10.28 -5.22 4.01
N LEU A 105 9.35 -5.83 3.27
CA LEU A 105 7.94 -5.88 3.65
C LEU A 105 7.72 -6.68 4.93
N VAL A 106 8.43 -7.80 5.11
CA VAL A 106 8.34 -8.63 6.31
C VAL A 106 8.89 -7.87 7.52
N HIS A 107 10.03 -7.18 7.35
CA HIS A 107 10.60 -6.34 8.41
C HIS A 107 9.65 -5.20 8.82
N LEU A 108 8.95 -4.59 7.85
CA LEU A 108 7.96 -3.56 8.14
C LEU A 108 6.81 -4.07 9.01
N TRP A 109 6.34 -5.30 8.76
CA TRP A 109 5.28 -5.93 9.57
C TRP A 109 5.72 -6.10 11.03
N GLU A 110 6.95 -6.55 11.26
CA GLU A 110 7.50 -6.75 12.60
C GLU A 110 7.74 -5.42 13.34
N ARG A 111 8.19 -4.39 12.62
CA ARG A 111 8.54 -3.09 13.22
C ARG A 111 7.35 -2.16 13.45
N LEU A 112 6.20 -2.43 12.83
CA LEU A 112 5.01 -1.58 12.88
C LEU A 112 3.77 -2.37 13.36
N PRO A 113 3.78 -2.88 14.62
CA PRO A 113 2.71 -3.74 15.13
C PRO A 113 1.34 -3.04 15.25
N ASN A 114 1.32 -1.70 15.24
CA ASN A 114 0.09 -0.90 15.30
C ASN A 114 -0.44 -0.50 13.91
N THR A 115 0.17 -1.00 12.83
CA THR A 115 -0.24 -0.75 11.46
C THR A 115 -0.81 -2.03 10.86
N MET A 116 -2.03 -1.95 10.31
CA MET A 116 -2.62 -3.08 9.59
C MET A 116 -1.97 -3.22 8.22
N PHE A 117 -1.49 -4.41 7.89
CA PHE A 117 -0.89 -4.69 6.60
C PHE A 117 -1.77 -5.58 5.74
N TYR A 118 -1.80 -5.27 4.44
CA TYR A 118 -2.51 -6.03 3.44
C TYR A 118 -1.59 -6.31 2.24
N THR A 119 -1.76 -7.47 1.64
CA THR A 119 -1.05 -7.87 0.42
C THR A 119 -2.02 -8.06 -0.73
N VAL A 120 -1.57 -7.75 -1.95
CA VAL A 120 -2.32 -7.96 -3.18
C VAL A 120 -1.52 -8.87 -4.11
N SER A 121 -2.08 -10.05 -4.36
CA SER A 121 -1.50 -11.02 -5.31
C SER A 121 -1.47 -10.49 -6.75
N PRO A 122 -0.70 -11.10 -7.66
CA PRO A 122 -0.74 -10.75 -9.09
C PRO A 122 -2.14 -10.86 -9.73
N LYS A 123 -3.01 -11.71 -9.17
CA LYS A 123 -4.42 -11.87 -9.60
C LYS A 123 -5.37 -10.83 -8.98
N GLY A 124 -4.85 -9.87 -8.21
CA GLY A 124 -5.66 -8.86 -7.52
C GLY A 124 -6.30 -9.33 -6.22
N ILE A 125 -6.04 -10.55 -5.74
CA ILE A 125 -6.64 -11.01 -4.46
C ILE A 125 -6.01 -10.24 -3.29
N LEU A 126 -6.85 -9.56 -2.51
CA LEU A 126 -6.49 -8.78 -1.32
C LEU A 126 -6.53 -9.66 -0.07
N ARG A 127 -5.55 -9.47 0.81
CA ARG A 127 -5.28 -10.39 1.90
C ARG A 127 -4.69 -9.63 3.09
N GLU A 128 -5.36 -9.67 4.24
CA GLU A 128 -4.84 -9.07 5.48
C GLU A 128 -3.74 -9.96 6.06
N VAL A 129 -2.64 -9.33 6.47
CA VAL A 129 -1.51 -9.94 7.17
C VAL A 129 -1.88 -10.01 8.64
N MET A 130 -2.17 -11.21 9.15
CA MET A 130 -2.41 -11.44 10.58
C MET A 130 -1.11 -11.87 11.27
N GLU A 131 -1.00 -11.56 12.56
CA GLU A 131 0.19 -11.80 13.39
C GLU A 131 0.84 -13.19 13.18
N PRO A 132 2.18 -13.26 13.23
CA PRO A 132 2.90 -14.52 13.18
C PRO A 132 2.74 -15.22 14.52
N VAL A 133 1.90 -16.26 14.58
CA VAL A 133 1.84 -17.07 15.80
C VAL A 133 2.97 -18.09 15.85
N ASP A 134 3.64 -18.47 14.74
CA ASP A 134 4.88 -19.29 14.83
C ASP A 134 5.73 -19.55 13.55
N SER A 135 5.43 -19.05 12.34
CA SER A 135 6.40 -19.14 11.19
C SER A 135 5.95 -18.57 9.84
N PHE A 136 4.71 -18.13 9.68
CA PHE A 136 4.28 -17.40 8.49
C PHE A 136 3.11 -16.49 8.90
N PRO A 137 3.01 -15.25 8.41
CA PRO A 137 1.83 -14.44 8.66
C PRO A 137 0.61 -15.20 8.18
N ARG A 138 -0.36 -15.42 9.09
CA ARG A 138 -1.62 -16.05 8.68
C ARG A 138 -2.37 -15.03 7.86
N VAL A 139 -2.94 -15.46 6.74
CA VAL A 139 -3.55 -14.54 5.80
C VAL A 139 -5.06 -14.76 5.72
N LYS A 140 -5.85 -13.73 6.05
CA LYS A 140 -7.31 -13.76 5.86
C LYS A 140 -7.64 -13.18 4.50
N GLY A 141 -8.30 -13.97 3.65
CA GLY A 141 -8.62 -13.58 2.28
C GLY A 141 -9.83 -12.66 2.20
N PHE A 142 -9.70 -11.56 1.44
CA PHE A 142 -10.80 -10.72 0.99
C PHE A 142 -10.85 -10.79 -0.54
N TYR A 143 -12.02 -11.10 -1.10
CA TYR A 143 -12.19 -11.12 -2.55
C TYR A 143 -12.45 -9.69 -3.04
N LEU A 144 -11.61 -9.18 -3.94
CA LEU A 144 -12.01 -8.05 -4.80
C LEU A 144 -13.15 -8.59 -5.68
N ARG A 145 -14.40 -8.25 -5.37
CA ARG A 145 -15.48 -8.45 -6.35
C ARG A 145 -15.15 -7.55 -7.54
N GLN A 146 -14.69 -8.16 -8.62
CA GLN A 146 -14.85 -7.54 -9.94
C GLN A 146 -16.37 -7.45 -10.19
N GLY A 147 -16.86 -6.23 -10.40
CA GLY A 147 -18.24 -5.98 -10.80
C GLY A 147 -19.20 -5.71 -9.65
N ILE A 148 -19.30 -4.45 -9.23
CA ILE A 148 -20.63 -3.86 -9.08
C ILE A 148 -21.07 -3.56 -10.51
N GLN A 149 -21.89 -4.45 -11.05
CA GLN A 149 -22.72 -4.12 -12.20
C GLN A 149 -23.67 -3.03 -11.70
N ALA A 150 -23.66 -1.86 -12.35
CA ALA A 150 -24.70 -0.86 -12.14
C ALA A 150 -26.05 -1.52 -12.45
N GLY A 151 -26.88 -1.71 -11.43
CA GLY A 151 -28.18 -2.35 -11.55
C GLY A 151 -28.71 -2.81 -10.20
N GLU A 152 -29.63 -2.02 -9.65
CA GLU A 152 -30.62 -2.37 -8.61
C GLU A 152 -30.10 -2.59 -7.18
N LEU A 153 -30.17 -1.51 -6.38
CA LEU A 153 -31.10 -1.37 -5.26
C LEU A 153 -31.53 0.10 -5.14
#